data_AF-A0A956JM99-F1
#
_entry.id   AF-A0A956JM99-F1
#
_cell.length_a   1.000
_cell.length_b   1.000
_cell.length_c   1.000
_cell.angle_alpha   90.00
_cell.angle_beta   90.00
_cell.angle_gamma   90.00
#
_symmetry.space_group_name_H-M   'P 1'
#
loop_
_entity.id
_entity.type
_entity.pdbx_description
1 polymer ?
#
loop_
_entity_poly.entity_id
_entity_poly.type
_entity_poly.pdbx_seq_one_letter_code
_entity_poly.pdbx_strand_id
1 'polypeptide(L)'
;PAASEARDAPLPSVEWAGEEVQAWDDRPEPAVVGPYPQAWWSRLERVWVADAAQETIRLDPAGGPFDLAHPRLSGRPIPDRAPLTIDGAGPPVRARLPACPARVTWILGDAACPRALAIDEVIVDLDARVVALAWRKIVQYEYVRHQERRAIVEENAEETAA
;
A
#
# COMPACT_ATOMS: atom_id res chain seq x y z
N PRO A 1 18.59 8.70 -15.47
CA PRO A 1 18.88 9.85 -16.38
C PRO A 1 19.05 11.13 -15.55
N ALA A 2 20.06 11.94 -15.85
CA ALA A 2 20.25 13.23 -15.18
C ALA A 2 19.24 14.26 -15.72
N ALA A 3 18.76 15.17 -14.87
CA ALA A 3 17.74 16.18 -15.21
C ALA A 3 18.10 17.09 -16.41
N SER A 4 19.37 17.12 -16.83
CA SER A 4 19.84 17.89 -18.00
C SER A 4 19.36 17.36 -19.35
N GLU A 5 18.75 16.16 -19.42
CA GLU A 5 18.32 15.53 -20.68
C GLU A 5 16.84 15.79 -21.03
N ALA A 6 16.12 16.62 -20.26
CA ALA A 6 14.65 16.72 -20.33
C ALA A 6 14.08 17.78 -21.30
N ARG A 7 14.90 18.55 -22.02
CA ARG A 7 14.37 19.56 -22.97
C ARG A 7 13.72 18.83 -24.15
N ASP A 8 12.45 19.12 -24.42
CA ASP A 8 11.59 18.45 -25.42
C ASP A 8 11.23 16.98 -25.12
N ALA A 9 11.42 16.53 -23.87
CA ALA A 9 10.95 15.23 -23.39
C ALA A 9 9.53 15.33 -22.80
N PRO A 10 8.75 14.22 -22.78
CA PRO A 10 7.45 14.19 -22.14
C PRO A 10 7.56 14.52 -20.64
N LEU A 11 6.60 15.32 -20.15
CA LEU A 11 6.42 15.60 -18.71
C LEU A 11 6.19 14.29 -17.94
N PRO A 12 6.57 14.24 -16.65
CA PRO A 12 6.29 13.07 -15.83
C PRO A 12 4.79 12.79 -15.77
N SER A 13 4.43 11.51 -15.77
CA SER A 13 3.02 11.10 -15.71
C SER A 13 2.42 11.23 -14.31
N VAL A 14 3.27 11.40 -13.28
CA VAL A 14 2.89 11.53 -11.87
C VAL A 14 3.84 12.53 -11.20
N GLU A 15 3.28 13.45 -10.42
CA GLU A 15 3.99 14.46 -9.63
C GLU A 15 3.95 14.10 -8.13
N TRP A 16 4.92 14.59 -7.34
CA TRP A 16 4.85 14.48 -5.88
C TRP A 16 3.93 15.58 -5.33
N ALA A 17 3.14 15.26 -4.30
CA ALA A 17 2.35 16.26 -3.60
C ALA A 17 3.28 17.32 -2.98
N GLY A 18 3.01 18.61 -3.23
CA GLY A 18 3.85 19.74 -2.82
C GLY A 18 5.05 20.05 -3.73
N GLU A 19 5.24 19.28 -4.81
CA GLU A 19 6.20 19.58 -5.87
C GLU A 19 5.49 19.75 -7.22
N GLU A 20 4.33 20.42 -7.21
CA GLU A 20 3.53 20.62 -8.42
C GLU A 20 4.28 21.51 -9.42
N VAL A 21 4.16 21.20 -10.72
CA VAL A 21 4.70 22.03 -11.80
C VAL A 21 3.89 23.34 -11.88
N GLN A 22 4.49 24.46 -11.50
CA GLN A 22 3.89 25.80 -11.53
C GLN A 22 4.25 26.57 -12.80
N ALA A 23 5.40 26.26 -13.40
CA ALA A 23 5.94 26.90 -14.59
C ALA A 23 6.51 25.87 -15.58
N TRP A 24 6.59 26.25 -16.86
CA TRP A 24 7.04 25.36 -17.93
C TRP A 24 8.51 24.91 -17.77
N ASP A 25 9.31 25.74 -17.10
CA ASP A 25 10.71 25.49 -16.79
C ASP A 25 10.92 24.81 -15.45
N ASP A 26 9.87 24.50 -14.69
CA ASP A 26 9.99 23.68 -13.49
C ASP A 26 10.50 22.27 -13.85
N ARG A 27 11.35 21.75 -12.97
CA ARG A 27 12.02 20.46 -13.11
C ARG A 27 11.96 19.68 -11.79
N PRO A 28 10.75 19.40 -11.25
CA PRO A 28 10.64 18.60 -10.04
C PRO A 28 11.17 17.18 -10.29
N GLU A 29 11.57 16.50 -9.22
CA GLU A 29 11.95 15.10 -9.32
C GLU A 29 10.70 14.30 -9.70
N PRO A 30 10.71 13.57 -10.82
CA PRO A 30 9.50 12.90 -11.29
C PRO A 30 9.08 11.79 -10.33
N ALA A 31 7.79 11.67 -10.02
CA ALA A 31 7.33 10.63 -9.10
C ALA A 31 7.39 9.24 -9.74
N VAL A 32 7.11 9.17 -11.05
CA VAL A 32 7.28 7.97 -11.89
C VAL A 32 7.64 8.40 -13.31
N VAL A 33 8.68 7.79 -13.88
CA VAL A 33 9.08 7.96 -15.30
C VAL A 33 8.85 6.71 -16.16
N GLY A 34 8.29 5.64 -15.58
CA GLY A 34 8.03 4.37 -16.27
C GLY A 34 7.92 3.18 -15.32
N PRO A 35 7.84 1.94 -15.85
CA PRO A 35 7.82 0.72 -15.04
C PRO A 35 9.04 0.62 -14.14
N TYR A 36 8.85 0.24 -12.88
CA TYR A 36 9.89 0.29 -11.86
C TYR A 36 10.55 -1.09 -11.66
N PRO A 37 11.75 -1.35 -12.20
CA PRO A 37 12.35 -2.69 -12.26
C PRO A 37 12.58 -3.31 -10.88
N GLN A 38 12.50 -4.65 -10.78
CA GLN A 38 12.70 -5.35 -9.51
C GLN A 38 14.13 -5.21 -8.93
N ALA A 39 15.13 -4.97 -9.77
CA ALA A 39 16.53 -4.89 -9.36
C ALA A 39 16.97 -3.51 -8.83
N TRP A 40 16.07 -2.51 -8.77
CA TRP A 40 16.47 -1.15 -8.40
C TRP A 40 16.67 -0.95 -6.90
N TRP A 41 17.70 -0.17 -6.57
CA TRP A 41 18.19 0.04 -5.20
C TRP A 41 17.14 0.66 -4.27
N SER A 42 16.29 1.57 -4.75
CA SER A 42 15.29 2.22 -3.90
C SER A 42 14.20 1.25 -3.39
N ARG A 43 14.11 0.02 -3.94
CA ARG A 43 13.32 -1.07 -3.33
C ARG A 43 13.95 -1.56 -2.02
N LEU A 44 15.26 -1.58 -1.97
CA LEU A 44 16.03 -2.01 -0.81
C LEU A 44 15.90 -1.01 0.35
N GLU A 45 15.78 0.28 0.05
CA GLU A 45 15.57 1.34 1.07
C GLU A 45 14.32 1.10 1.95
N ARG A 46 13.28 0.43 1.44
CA ARG A 46 12.08 0.10 2.23
C ARG A 46 12.22 -1.13 3.11
N VAL A 47 13.06 -2.06 2.70
CA VAL A 47 13.25 -3.32 3.42
C VAL A 47 14.50 -3.30 4.30
N TRP A 48 15.37 -2.31 4.14
CA TRP A 48 16.55 -2.16 4.98
C TRP A 48 16.19 -1.42 6.26
N VAL A 49 16.22 -2.15 7.37
CA VAL A 49 16.11 -1.58 8.71
C VAL A 49 17.50 -1.64 9.32
N ALA A 50 18.14 -0.48 9.46
CA ALA A 50 19.38 -0.36 10.20
C ALA A 50 19.08 -0.49 11.70
N ASP A 51 19.71 -1.47 12.36
CA ASP A 51 19.79 -1.55 13.80
C ASP A 51 21.08 -0.87 14.23
N ALA A 52 20.96 0.40 14.63
CA ALA A 52 22.08 1.21 15.06
C ALA A 52 22.72 0.69 16.37
N ALA A 53 21.98 -0.04 17.20
CA ALA A 53 22.50 -0.58 18.46
C ALA A 53 23.33 -1.85 18.24
N GLN A 54 22.98 -2.63 17.23
CA GLN A 54 23.70 -3.87 16.88
C GLN A 54 24.69 -3.69 15.72
N GLU A 55 24.75 -2.48 15.13
CA GLU A 55 25.51 -2.20 13.90
C GLU A 55 25.19 -3.20 12.77
N THR A 56 23.92 -3.63 12.69
CA THR A 56 23.46 -4.59 11.68
C THR A 56 22.40 -3.99 10.78
N ILE A 57 22.27 -4.54 9.58
CA ILE A 57 21.16 -4.25 8.67
C ILE A 57 20.29 -5.49 8.61
N ARG A 58 19.01 -5.33 8.94
CA ARG A 58 18.00 -6.39 8.78
C ARG A 58 17.15 -6.11 7.56
N LEU A 59 16.82 -7.17 6.83
CA LEU A 59 15.76 -7.14 5.83
C LEU A 59 14.40 -7.31 6.51
N ASP A 60 13.53 -6.31 6.38
CA ASP A 60 12.15 -6.34 6.81
C ASP A 60 11.22 -6.68 5.64
N PRO A 61 10.79 -7.94 5.50
CA PRO A 61 9.88 -8.33 4.42
C PRO A 61 8.51 -7.64 4.52
N ALA A 62 8.13 -7.07 5.67
CA ALA A 62 6.92 -6.27 5.81
C ALA A 62 6.99 -4.94 5.03
N GLY A 63 8.19 -4.51 4.61
CA GLY A 63 8.41 -3.33 3.78
C GLY A 63 7.90 -3.45 2.33
N GLY A 64 7.42 -4.64 1.93
CA GLY A 64 6.84 -4.89 0.60
C GLY A 64 7.86 -5.12 -0.51
N PRO A 65 8.88 -6.00 -0.34
CA PRO A 65 9.92 -6.22 -1.36
C PRO A 65 9.38 -6.67 -2.72
N PHE A 66 8.19 -7.27 -2.73
CA PHE A 66 7.54 -7.83 -3.92
C PHE A 66 6.52 -6.89 -4.56
N ASP A 67 6.32 -5.70 -4.00
CA ASP A 67 5.37 -4.72 -4.55
C ASP A 67 5.88 -4.19 -5.90
N LEU A 68 5.05 -4.19 -6.94
CA LEU A 68 5.48 -3.72 -8.26
C LEU A 68 5.43 -2.18 -8.37
N ALA A 69 4.75 -1.49 -7.45
CA ALA A 69 4.70 -0.03 -7.41
C ALA A 69 6.05 0.59 -7.01
N HIS A 70 6.22 1.88 -7.33
CA HIS A 70 7.38 2.65 -6.87
C HIS A 70 7.39 2.68 -5.32
N PRO A 71 8.53 2.45 -4.65
CA PRO A 71 8.64 2.41 -3.19
C PRO A 71 8.06 3.62 -2.46
N ARG A 72 8.14 4.81 -3.03
CA ARG A 72 7.54 6.02 -2.44
C ARG A 72 6.04 6.17 -2.71
N LEU A 73 5.49 5.38 -3.65
CA LEU A 73 4.07 5.37 -3.99
C LEU A 73 3.30 4.22 -3.37
N SER A 74 3.96 3.17 -2.90
CA SER A 74 3.26 2.14 -2.15
C SER A 74 3.09 2.53 -0.69
N GLY A 75 1.88 2.35 -0.16
CA GLY A 75 1.60 2.58 1.25
C GLY A 75 2.36 1.62 2.18
N ARG A 76 2.35 1.95 3.47
CA ARG A 76 2.58 0.95 4.53
C ARG A 76 1.24 0.27 4.83
N PRO A 77 1.24 -0.97 5.36
CA PRO A 77 0.02 -1.57 5.88
C PRO A 77 -0.66 -0.62 6.86
N ILE A 78 -1.96 -0.37 6.64
CA ILE A 78 -2.74 0.52 7.48
C ILE A 78 -3.24 -0.29 8.68
N PRO A 79 -2.90 0.08 9.93
CA PRO A 79 -3.40 -0.62 11.10
C PRO A 79 -4.92 -0.52 11.22
N ASP A 80 -5.54 -1.55 11.79
CA ASP A 80 -6.94 -1.49 12.20
C ASP A 80 -7.17 -0.30 13.13
N ARG A 81 -8.32 0.37 12.97
CA ARG A 81 -8.70 1.53 13.79
C ARG A 81 -7.72 2.70 13.73
N ALA A 82 -6.89 2.79 12.69
CA ALA A 82 -5.98 3.92 12.51
C ALA A 82 -6.74 5.25 12.32
N PRO A 83 -6.20 6.38 12.83
CA PRO A 83 -6.73 7.70 12.50
C PRO A 83 -6.53 7.99 11.02
N LEU A 84 -7.54 8.56 10.37
CA LEU A 84 -7.52 9.02 8.99
C LEU A 84 -7.67 10.55 8.98
N THR A 85 -6.81 11.24 8.25
CA THR A 85 -6.97 12.67 7.95
C THR A 85 -6.90 12.83 6.43
N ILE A 86 -7.88 13.53 5.86
CA ILE A 86 -7.93 13.91 4.46
C ILE A 86 -7.86 15.44 4.42
N ASP A 87 -6.84 15.97 3.75
CA ASP A 87 -6.61 17.40 3.55
C ASP A 87 -6.48 17.72 2.04
N GLY A 88 -6.16 18.98 1.70
CA GLY A 88 -5.95 19.41 0.31
C GLY A 88 -7.20 19.63 -0.53
N ALA A 89 -8.37 19.12 -0.11
CA ALA A 89 -9.63 19.25 -0.85
C ALA A 89 -10.72 20.09 -0.13
N GLY A 90 -10.31 20.96 0.81
CA GLY A 90 -11.21 21.79 1.62
C GLY A 90 -10.85 21.75 3.12
N PRO A 91 -11.81 22.03 4.03
CA PRO A 91 -11.60 21.82 5.45
C PRO A 91 -11.18 20.37 5.74
N PRO A 92 -10.15 20.12 6.57
CA PRO A 92 -9.67 18.77 6.83
C PRO A 92 -10.77 17.86 7.40
N VAL A 93 -10.92 16.68 6.81
CA VAL A 93 -11.80 15.64 7.32
C VAL A 93 -10.97 14.72 8.20
N ARG A 94 -11.43 14.49 9.44
CA ARG A 94 -10.78 13.60 10.40
C ARG A 94 -11.75 12.50 10.79
N ALA A 95 -11.31 11.26 10.66
CA ALA A 95 -12.08 10.08 11.01
C ALA A 95 -11.18 9.04 11.67
N ARG A 96 -11.78 7.96 12.17
CA ARG A 96 -11.08 6.75 12.54
C ARG A 96 -11.57 5.64 11.63
N LEU A 97 -10.64 4.87 11.06
CA LEU A 97 -11.01 3.71 10.27
C LEU A 97 -11.74 2.69 11.17
N PRO A 98 -12.73 1.95 10.68
CA PRO A 98 -13.34 0.86 11.42
C PRO A 98 -12.34 -0.30 11.61
N ALA A 99 -12.70 -1.29 12.43
CA ALA A 99 -11.97 -2.55 12.38
C ALA A 99 -12.35 -3.30 11.10
N CYS A 100 -11.63 -4.38 10.79
CA CYS A 100 -12.07 -5.26 9.72
C CYS A 100 -13.38 -5.96 10.13
N PRO A 101 -14.46 -5.86 9.33
CA PRO A 101 -15.75 -6.45 9.69
C PRO A 101 -15.82 -7.96 9.43
N ALA A 102 -14.74 -8.56 8.94
CA ALA A 102 -14.70 -9.97 8.60
C ALA A 102 -13.42 -10.66 9.09
N ARG A 103 -13.51 -11.97 9.26
CA ARG A 103 -12.38 -12.90 9.41
C ARG A 103 -12.37 -13.84 8.23
N VAL A 104 -11.16 -14.27 7.84
CA VAL A 104 -11.00 -15.25 6.77
C VAL A 104 -10.27 -16.46 7.30
N THR A 105 -10.87 -17.63 7.13
CA THR A 105 -10.21 -18.92 7.36
C THR A 105 -9.88 -19.54 6.01
N TRP A 106 -8.59 -19.71 5.75
CA TRP A 106 -8.09 -20.38 4.55
C TRP A 106 -8.02 -21.88 4.78
N ILE A 107 -8.46 -22.65 3.81
CA ILE A 107 -8.36 -24.11 3.82
C ILE A 107 -7.46 -24.53 2.66
N LEU A 108 -6.36 -25.21 2.99
CA LEU A 108 -5.36 -25.72 2.08
C LEU A 108 -5.16 -27.22 2.34
N GLY A 109 -5.85 -28.07 1.58
CA GLY A 109 -6.01 -29.49 1.94
C GLY A 109 -6.69 -29.61 3.31
N ASP A 110 -6.06 -30.33 4.24
CA ASP A 110 -6.61 -30.55 5.59
C ASP A 110 -6.26 -29.42 6.58
N ALA A 111 -5.45 -28.44 6.16
CA ALA A 111 -5.03 -27.35 7.03
C ALA A 111 -6.02 -26.18 6.99
N ALA A 112 -6.55 -25.80 8.16
CA ALA A 112 -7.32 -24.58 8.36
C ALA A 112 -6.44 -23.49 9.00
N CYS A 113 -6.40 -22.32 8.37
CA CYS A 113 -5.50 -21.23 8.71
C CYS A 113 -6.28 -19.92 8.83
N PRO A 114 -6.64 -19.48 10.05
CA PRO A 114 -7.26 -18.17 10.23
C PRO A 114 -6.25 -17.07 9.87
N ARG A 115 -6.72 -16.03 9.16
CA ARG A 115 -5.93 -14.88 8.73
C ARG A 115 -6.73 -13.60 8.93
N ALA A 116 -6.10 -12.62 9.56
CA ALA A 116 -6.60 -11.25 9.57
C ALA A 116 -6.43 -10.63 8.17
N LEU A 117 -7.48 -10.00 7.68
CA LEU A 117 -7.41 -9.06 6.57
C LEU A 117 -6.83 -7.73 7.09
N ALA A 118 -6.22 -6.97 6.20
CA ALA A 118 -5.79 -5.59 6.49
C ALA A 118 -6.43 -4.65 5.47
N ILE A 119 -6.58 -3.39 5.84
CA ILE A 119 -7.00 -2.35 4.89
C ILE A 119 -5.91 -2.24 3.81
N ASP A 120 -6.34 -2.44 2.57
CA ASP A 120 -5.51 -2.37 1.38
C ASP A 120 -5.72 -1.05 0.65
N GLU A 121 -6.96 -0.57 0.63
CA GLU A 121 -7.36 0.63 -0.10
C GLU A 121 -8.37 1.45 0.72
N VAL A 122 -8.21 2.77 0.65
CA VAL A 122 -9.15 3.76 1.17
C VAL A 122 -9.53 4.66 0.00
N ILE A 123 -10.76 4.54 -0.47
CA ILE A 123 -11.28 5.31 -1.59
C ILE A 123 -12.17 6.40 -1.02
N VAL A 124 -11.87 7.65 -1.36
CA VAL A 124 -12.62 8.81 -0.90
C VAL A 124 -13.31 9.44 -2.10
N ASP A 125 -14.64 9.41 -2.09
CA ASP A 125 -15.46 10.17 -3.02
C ASP A 125 -15.97 11.42 -2.29
N LEU A 126 -15.39 12.57 -2.63
CA LEU A 126 -15.72 13.85 -1.99
C LEU A 126 -17.08 14.39 -2.44
N ASP A 127 -17.50 14.11 -3.67
CA ASP A 127 -18.76 14.58 -4.23
C ASP A 127 -19.93 13.80 -3.60
N ALA A 128 -19.79 12.47 -3.53
CA ALA A 128 -20.76 11.61 -2.87
C ALA A 128 -20.66 11.64 -1.34
N ARG A 129 -19.55 12.17 -0.80
CA ARG A 129 -19.20 12.16 0.63
C ARG A 129 -19.18 10.74 1.21
N VAL A 130 -18.59 9.82 0.46
CA VAL A 130 -18.48 8.40 0.84
C VAL A 130 -17.02 8.02 0.96
N VAL A 131 -16.71 7.22 1.98
CA VAL A 131 -15.43 6.52 2.09
C VAL A 131 -15.69 5.03 1.92
N ALA A 132 -15.07 4.42 0.90
CA ALA A 132 -15.08 2.99 0.70
C ALA A 132 -13.74 2.40 1.14
N LEU A 133 -13.81 1.25 1.82
CA LEU A 133 -12.64 0.57 2.34
C LEU A 133 -12.56 -0.81 1.71
N ALA A 134 -11.38 -1.16 1.20
CA ALA A 134 -11.10 -2.51 0.71
C ALA A 134 -10.16 -3.21 1.69
N TRP A 135 -10.54 -4.41 2.11
CA TRP A 135 -9.71 -5.27 2.93
C TRP A 135 -9.13 -6.40 2.10
N ARG A 136 -7.83 -6.66 2.24
CA ARG A 136 -7.14 -7.72 1.50
C ARG A 136 -6.21 -8.51 2.39
N LYS A 137 -6.01 -9.79 2.03
CA LYS A 137 -4.89 -10.59 2.50
C LYS A 137 -4.28 -11.32 1.30
N ILE A 138 -3.01 -11.04 1.04
CA ILE A 138 -2.22 -11.83 0.10
C ILE A 138 -1.70 -13.05 0.86
N VAL A 139 -1.90 -14.24 0.29
CA VAL A 139 -1.41 -15.50 0.84
C VAL A 139 -0.45 -16.13 -0.16
N GLN A 140 0.73 -16.51 0.32
CA GLN A 140 1.69 -17.31 -0.43
C GLN A 140 1.65 -18.73 0.11
N TYR A 141 1.54 -19.71 -0.77
CA TYR A 141 1.55 -21.13 -0.43
C TYR A 141 2.16 -21.93 -1.60
N GLU A 142 2.68 -23.11 -1.28
CA GLU A 142 3.20 -24.03 -2.28
C GLU A 142 2.05 -24.59 -3.14
N TYR A 143 2.25 -24.63 -4.45
CA TYR A 143 1.27 -25.24 -5.35
C TYR A 143 1.40 -26.77 -5.33
N VAL A 144 0.52 -27.43 -4.59
CA VAL A 144 0.33 -28.88 -4.64
C VAL A 144 -0.83 -29.23 -5.59
N ARG A 145 -0.57 -30.05 -6.60
CA ARG A 145 -1.58 -30.44 -7.59
C ARG A 145 -2.78 -31.12 -6.89
N HIS A 146 -4.00 -30.77 -7.31
CA HIS A 146 -5.27 -31.32 -6.79
C HIS A 146 -5.58 -31.05 -5.30
N GLN A 147 -4.72 -30.35 -4.56
CA GLN A 147 -5.05 -29.91 -3.20
C GLN A 147 -6.24 -28.95 -3.20
N GLU A 148 -7.21 -29.16 -2.30
CA GLU A 148 -8.33 -28.26 -2.10
C GLU A 148 -7.86 -26.88 -1.65
N ARG A 149 -8.48 -25.82 -2.20
CA ARG A 149 -8.22 -24.43 -1.83
C ARG A 149 -9.55 -23.70 -1.72
N ARG A 150 -9.86 -23.21 -0.54
CA ARG A 150 -11.00 -22.30 -0.33
C ARG A 150 -10.70 -21.27 0.74
N ALA A 151 -11.44 -20.18 0.68
CA ALA A 151 -11.51 -19.20 1.75
C ALA A 151 -12.94 -19.18 2.27
N ILE A 152 -13.09 -19.27 3.59
CA ILE A 152 -14.36 -19.04 4.28
C ILE A 152 -14.28 -17.64 4.88
N VAL A 153 -15.25 -16.79 4.53
CA VAL A 153 -15.38 -15.43 5.06
C VAL A 153 -16.51 -15.43 6.07
N GLU A 154 -16.22 -14.96 7.28
CA GLU A 154 -17.18 -14.88 8.38
C GLU A 154 -17.25 -13.44 8.86
N GLU A 155 -18.45 -12.92 9.06
CA GLU A 155 -18.66 -11.59 9.62
C GLU A 155 -18.28 -11.57 11.11
N ASN A 156 -17.64 -10.48 11.54
CA ASN A 156 -17.37 -10.24 12.95
C ASN A 156 -18.66 -9.74 13.61
N ALA A 157 -19.29 -10.62 14.40
CA ALA A 157 -20.54 -10.31 15.11
C ALA A 157 -20.48 -9.11 16.08
N GLU A 158 -19.28 -8.62 16.40
CA GLU A 158 -19.08 -7.47 17.29
C GLU A 158 -19.35 -6.11 16.65
N GLU A 159 -19.50 -6.02 15.32
CA GLU A 159 -19.57 -4.74 14.59
C GLU A 159 -20.96 -4.38 14.05
N THR A 160 -21.95 -5.28 14.11
CA THR A 160 -23.33 -4.99 13.65
C THR A 160 -24.15 -4.14 14.63
N ALA A 161 -23.57 -3.75 15.77
CA ALA A 161 -24.30 -3.13 16.90
C ALA A 161 -23.93 -1.65 17.19
N ALA A 162 -23.12 -1.00 16.36
CA ALA A 162 -22.70 0.40 16.52
C ALA A 162 -23.09 1.23 15.29
#